data_AF-A0A6N2HSH8-F1
#
_entry.id   AF-A0A6N2HSH8-F1
#
_cell.length_a   1.000
_cell.length_b   1.000
_cell.length_c   1.000
_cell.angle_alpha   90.00
_cell.angle_beta   90.00
_cell.angle_gamma   90.00
#
_symmetry.space_group_name_H-M   'P 1'
#
loop_
_entity.id
_entity.type
_entity.pdbx_description
1 polymer ?
#
loop_
_entity_poly.entity_id
_entity_poly.type
_entity_poly.pdbx_seq_one_letter_code
_entity_poly.pdbx_strand_id
1 'polypeptide(L)'
;MPRVDVVDVPDMSATAREVHRRWRDREAPDGDFIVFADGSLRVMDLLCLRSPDRPDGPGTEEWHWTESLRATEWSVGGWVEVDSALATHAHAGDRAWAGESAHHGSIGWVALTRDDDGSTLEWLAVSSWSNPFRDVTLDDTSVTAVSTSGRIWTFPRDAPQRVRITEDPDGPGARR
;
A
#
# COMPACT_ATOMS: atom_id res chain seq x y z
N MET A 1 23.70 -26.06 34.91
CA MET A 1 23.56 -24.78 34.19
C MET A 1 23.07 -25.12 32.79
N PRO A 2 21.77 -24.99 32.47
CA PRO A 2 21.32 -25.15 31.10
C PRO A 2 21.76 -23.92 30.29
N ARG A 3 22.35 -24.16 29.12
CA ARG A 3 22.61 -23.13 28.11
C ARG A 3 21.27 -22.58 27.65
N VAL A 4 21.12 -21.27 27.71
CA VAL A 4 20.04 -20.56 27.03
C VAL A 4 20.43 -20.57 25.55
N ASP A 5 19.67 -21.27 24.73
CA ASP A 5 19.78 -21.16 23.28
C ASP A 5 19.39 -19.73 22.92
N VAL A 6 20.37 -18.96 22.47
CA VAL A 6 20.13 -17.66 21.85
C VAL A 6 19.38 -17.97 20.55
N VAL A 7 18.09 -17.67 20.54
CA VAL A 7 17.29 -17.69 19.32
C VAL A 7 17.93 -16.67 18.39
N ASP A 8 18.56 -17.17 17.33
CA ASP A 8 19.17 -16.36 16.28
C ASP A 8 18.02 -15.63 15.56
N VAL A 9 17.80 -14.37 15.94
CA VAL A 9 16.89 -13.50 15.21
C VAL A 9 17.53 -13.31 13.84
N PRO A 10 16.85 -13.63 12.72
CA PRO A 10 17.46 -13.56 11.41
C PRO A 10 18.05 -12.16 11.20
N ASP A 11 19.32 -12.11 10.79
CA ASP A 11 20.03 -10.87 10.50
C ASP A 11 19.27 -10.13 9.38
N MET A 12 18.47 -9.14 9.76
CA MET A 12 17.71 -8.33 8.81
C MET A 12 18.68 -7.63 7.86
N SER A 13 18.37 -7.61 6.57
CA SER A 13 19.18 -6.88 5.59
C SER A 13 19.29 -5.39 5.97
N ALA A 14 20.34 -4.70 5.49
CA ALA A 14 20.45 -3.26 5.71
C ALA A 14 19.22 -2.50 5.20
N THR A 15 18.65 -2.95 4.08
CA THR A 15 17.41 -2.42 3.48
C THR A 15 16.20 -2.65 4.39
N ALA A 16 16.03 -3.85 4.95
CA ALA A 16 14.94 -4.15 5.89
C ALA A 16 15.01 -3.24 7.12
N ARG A 17 16.21 -3.04 7.69
CA ARG A 17 16.42 -2.11 8.81
C ARG A 17 16.05 -0.68 8.45
N GLU A 18 16.41 -0.23 7.25
CA GLU A 18 16.05 1.10 6.76
C GLU A 18 14.53 1.24 6.64
N VAL A 19 13.84 0.27 6.03
CA VAL A 19 12.37 0.27 5.90
C VAL A 19 11.69 0.35 7.26
N HIS A 20 12.09 -0.50 8.23
CA HIS A 20 11.53 -0.46 9.57
C HIS A 20 11.88 0.83 10.34
N ARG A 21 13.02 1.46 10.07
CA ARG A 21 13.34 2.78 10.65
C ARG A 21 12.42 3.84 10.06
N ARG A 22 12.32 3.91 8.73
CA ARG A 22 11.53 4.90 8.00
C ARG A 22 10.04 4.80 8.33
N TRP A 23 9.51 3.59 8.43
CA TRP A 23 8.14 3.40 8.90
C TRP A 23 7.89 3.97 10.29
N ARG A 24 8.81 3.74 11.25
CA ARG A 24 8.71 4.34 12.60
C ARG A 24 8.84 5.86 12.58
N ASP A 25 9.62 6.39 11.65
CA ASP A 25 9.77 7.82 11.40
C ASP A 25 8.59 8.41 10.57
N ARG A 26 7.56 7.61 10.28
CA ARG A 26 6.38 7.96 9.48
C ARG A 26 6.73 8.39 8.07
N GLU A 27 7.64 7.67 7.43
CA GLU A 27 8.09 7.92 6.07
C GLU A 27 7.92 6.70 5.17
N ALA A 28 7.71 6.98 3.89
CA ALA A 28 7.65 6.01 2.82
C ALA A 28 8.47 6.45 1.60
N PRO A 29 8.92 5.54 0.74
CA PRO A 29 9.53 5.92 -0.53
C PRO A 29 8.66 6.85 -1.37
N ASP A 30 9.26 7.88 -1.95
CA ASP A 30 8.58 8.76 -2.90
C ASP A 30 8.47 8.08 -4.28
N GLY A 31 7.25 7.64 -4.65
CA GLY A 31 6.93 7.05 -5.93
C GLY A 31 5.82 5.99 -5.86
N ASP A 32 5.68 5.22 -6.93
CA ASP A 32 4.68 4.15 -7.05
C ASP A 32 5.29 2.79 -6.71
N PHE A 33 5.18 2.41 -5.44
CA PHE A 33 5.88 1.25 -4.90
C PHE A 33 5.02 0.42 -3.94
N ILE A 34 5.37 -0.87 -3.84
CA ILE A 34 5.04 -1.70 -2.68
C ILE A 34 6.33 -2.14 -2.02
N VAL A 35 6.48 -1.81 -0.75
CA VAL A 35 7.64 -2.13 0.10
C VAL A 35 7.24 -3.20 1.10
N PHE A 36 8.10 -4.18 1.31
CA PHE A 36 7.88 -5.29 2.24
C PHE A 36 8.79 -5.16 3.46
N ALA A 37 8.39 -5.80 4.57
CA ALA A 37 9.15 -5.83 5.82
C ALA A 37 10.60 -6.34 5.64
N ASP A 38 10.80 -7.27 4.71
CA ASP A 38 12.12 -7.84 4.38
C ASP A 38 13.04 -6.86 3.61
N GLY A 39 12.56 -5.65 3.33
CA GLY A 39 13.26 -4.63 2.57
C GLY A 39 13.14 -4.79 1.06
N SER A 40 12.46 -5.82 0.54
CA SER A 40 12.19 -5.91 -0.89
C SER A 40 11.15 -4.89 -1.31
N LEU A 41 11.18 -4.53 -2.60
CA LEU A 41 10.33 -3.52 -3.20
C LEU A 41 9.81 -3.99 -4.56
N ARG A 42 8.59 -3.60 -4.90
CA ARG A 42 8.03 -3.68 -6.25
C ARG A 42 7.76 -2.28 -6.77
N VAL A 43 8.20 -2.02 -7.99
CA VAL A 43 7.82 -0.84 -8.75
C VAL A 43 6.52 -1.15 -9.47
N MET A 44 5.57 -0.23 -9.37
CA MET A 44 4.22 -0.41 -9.83
C MET A 44 3.85 0.70 -10.81
N ASP A 45 3.22 0.34 -11.93
CA ASP A 45 2.73 1.31 -12.91
C ASP A 45 1.20 1.34 -12.88
N LEU A 46 0.63 2.55 -12.76
CA LEU A 46 -0.82 2.75 -12.85
C LEU A 46 -1.23 2.97 -14.31
N LEU A 47 -2.06 2.06 -14.83
CA LEU A 47 -2.56 2.06 -16.19
C LEU A 47 -4.08 2.27 -16.17
N CYS A 48 -4.57 3.14 -17.06
CA CYS A 48 -5.98 3.30 -17.36
C CYS A 48 -6.22 2.86 -18.80
N LEU A 49 -6.91 1.74 -18.98
CA LEU A 49 -7.32 1.22 -20.27
C LEU A 49 -8.76 1.63 -20.53
N ARG A 50 -9.02 2.21 -21.70
CA ARG A 50 -10.39 2.51 -22.13
C ARG A 50 -10.86 1.39 -23.05
N SER A 51 -11.97 0.75 -22.71
CA SER A 51 -12.57 -0.22 -23.64
C SER A 51 -13.01 0.48 -24.93
N PRO A 52 -12.63 -0.06 -26.11
CA PRO A 52 -13.01 0.53 -27.39
C PRO A 52 -14.51 0.34 -27.72
N ASP A 53 -15.22 -0.49 -26.96
CA ASP A 53 -16.63 -0.84 -27.20
C ASP A 53 -17.60 0.22 -26.67
N ARG A 54 -17.59 1.40 -27.30
CA ARG A 54 -18.76 2.20 -27.72
C ARG A 54 -18.30 3.58 -28.20
N PRO A 55 -18.47 3.90 -29.49
CA PRO A 55 -18.15 5.23 -30.03
C PRO A 55 -18.88 6.40 -29.34
N ASP A 56 -20.03 6.15 -28.70
CA ASP A 56 -20.91 7.18 -28.14
C ASP A 56 -21.35 6.93 -26.67
N GLY A 57 -20.68 6.03 -25.94
CA GLY A 57 -20.94 5.77 -24.52
C GLY A 57 -19.78 6.24 -23.63
N PRO A 58 -19.99 6.56 -22.34
CA PRO A 58 -18.87 6.64 -21.42
C PRO A 58 -18.18 5.27 -21.42
N GLY A 59 -17.00 5.19 -22.04
CA GLY A 59 -16.22 3.96 -22.05
C GLY A 59 -15.92 3.57 -20.61
N THR A 60 -16.12 2.30 -20.27
CA THR A 60 -15.67 1.76 -18.99
C THR A 60 -14.14 1.89 -18.93
N GLU A 61 -13.66 2.72 -18.00
CA GLU A 61 -12.24 2.82 -17.68
C GLU A 61 -11.86 1.63 -16.80
N GLU A 62 -10.91 0.83 -17.27
CA GLU A 62 -10.33 -0.27 -16.50
C GLU A 62 -8.98 0.20 -15.94
N TRP A 63 -8.86 0.18 -14.62
CA TRP A 63 -7.67 0.65 -13.92
C TRP A 63 -6.86 -0.54 -13.42
N HIS A 64 -5.55 -0.51 -13.66
CA HIS A 64 -4.63 -1.54 -13.20
C HIS A 64 -3.40 -0.92 -12.55
N TRP A 65 -2.96 -1.47 -11.42
CA TRP A 65 -1.66 -1.13 -10.83
C TRP A 65 -0.78 -2.37 -10.90
N THR A 66 0.15 -2.39 -11.85
CA THR A 66 0.87 -3.61 -12.25
C THR A 66 2.34 -3.55 -11.90
N GLU A 67 2.88 -4.65 -11.36
CA GLU A 67 4.32 -4.81 -11.09
C GLU A 67 5.11 -4.67 -12.41
N SER A 68 5.99 -3.68 -12.49
CA SER A 68 6.89 -3.45 -13.63
C SER A 68 8.33 -3.86 -13.33
N LEU A 69 8.74 -3.76 -12.05
CA LEU A 69 10.07 -4.19 -11.62
C LEU A 69 10.05 -4.75 -10.19
N ARG A 70 10.94 -5.71 -9.92
CA ARG A 70 11.22 -6.26 -8.60
C ARG A 70 12.65 -5.95 -8.18
N ALA A 71 12.82 -5.42 -6.97
CA ALA A 71 14.12 -5.16 -6.37
C ALA A 71 14.21 -5.74 -4.95
N THR A 72 15.37 -6.28 -4.58
CA THR A 72 15.70 -6.71 -3.21
C THR A 72 16.74 -5.81 -2.56
N GLU A 73 17.40 -4.96 -3.36
CA GLU A 73 18.30 -3.89 -2.94
C GLU A 73 17.97 -2.65 -3.77
N TRP A 74 17.84 -1.50 -3.11
CA TRP A 74 17.44 -0.27 -3.77
C TRP A 74 17.85 0.95 -2.95
N SER A 75 17.95 2.08 -3.65
CA SER A 75 18.00 3.41 -3.07
C SER A 75 16.89 4.24 -3.71
N VAL A 76 16.12 4.96 -2.90
CA VAL A 76 15.09 5.87 -3.41
C VAL A 76 15.66 7.25 -3.61
N GLY A 77 15.13 7.96 -4.61
CA GLY A 77 15.47 9.37 -4.85
C GLY A 77 14.98 10.30 -3.74
N GLY A 78 13.97 9.90 -2.98
CA GLY A 78 13.37 10.66 -1.89
C GLY A 78 12.45 9.83 -1.01
N TRP A 79 12.01 10.45 0.09
CA TRP A 79 11.04 9.90 1.04
C TRP A 79 9.93 10.92 1.23
N VAL A 80 8.72 10.43 1.49
CA VAL A 80 7.55 11.25 1.77
C VAL A 80 6.95 10.89 3.13
N GLU A 81 6.43 11.89 3.83
CA GLU A 81 5.75 11.71 5.11
C GLU A 81 4.41 10.98 4.92
N VAL A 82 4.11 10.03 5.81
CA VAL A 82 2.88 9.22 5.86
C VAL A 82 2.25 9.21 7.27
N ASP A 83 2.41 10.30 8.04
CA ASP A 83 1.81 10.41 9.39
C ASP A 83 0.30 10.68 9.36
N SER A 84 -0.23 11.17 8.24
CA SER A 84 -1.65 11.49 8.07
C SER A 84 -2.49 10.25 7.74
N ALA A 85 -2.65 9.38 8.72
CA ALA A 85 -3.60 8.27 8.64
C ALA A 85 -5.04 8.79 8.70
N LEU A 86 -5.82 8.51 7.65
CA LEU A 86 -7.22 8.91 7.53
C LEU A 86 -8.18 7.80 7.99
N ALA A 87 -7.76 6.53 7.85
CA ALA A 87 -8.52 5.38 8.29
C ALA A 87 -7.63 4.25 8.80
N THR A 88 -8.18 3.47 9.73
CA THR A 88 -7.53 2.28 10.29
C THR A 88 -8.54 1.18 10.56
N HIS A 89 -8.18 -0.08 10.34
CA HIS A 89 -9.01 -1.21 10.70
C HIS A 89 -8.17 -2.37 11.23
N ALA A 90 -8.50 -2.85 12.44
CA ALA A 90 -7.83 -3.97 13.07
C ALA A 90 -8.61 -5.27 12.86
N HIS A 91 -7.92 -6.37 12.59
CA HIS A 91 -8.51 -7.69 12.40
C HIS A 91 -7.48 -8.78 12.70
N ALA A 92 -7.88 -9.79 13.48
CA ALA A 92 -7.09 -10.99 13.77
C ALA A 92 -5.63 -10.76 14.23
N GLY A 93 -5.35 -9.66 14.93
CA GLY A 93 -3.99 -9.33 15.42
C GLY A 93 -3.15 -8.52 14.45
N ASP A 94 -3.73 -8.10 13.33
CA ASP A 94 -3.13 -7.18 12.36
C ASP A 94 -3.96 -5.91 12.24
N ARG A 95 -3.36 -4.89 11.63
CA ARG A 95 -3.97 -3.59 11.43
C ARG A 95 -3.65 -3.04 10.06
N ALA A 96 -4.70 -2.67 9.33
CA ALA A 96 -4.60 -1.92 8.09
C ALA A 96 -4.69 -0.42 8.36
N TRP A 97 -3.92 0.34 7.60
CA TRP A 97 -3.84 1.79 7.66
C TRP A 97 -4.00 2.35 6.26
N ALA A 98 -4.64 3.51 6.14
CA ALA A 98 -4.79 4.22 4.88
C ALA A 98 -4.73 5.73 5.12
N GLY A 99 -4.14 6.46 4.18
CA GLY A 99 -4.03 7.91 4.34
C GLY A 99 -3.51 8.67 3.14
N GLU A 100 -3.09 9.89 3.46
CA GLU A 100 -2.51 10.89 2.56
C GLU A 100 -1.04 11.09 2.91
N SER A 101 -0.21 11.38 1.89
CA SER A 101 1.11 11.96 2.16
C SER A 101 1.03 13.50 2.24
N ALA A 102 1.71 14.08 3.23
CA ALA A 102 1.67 15.52 3.50
C ALA A 102 2.22 16.41 2.35
N HIS A 103 3.01 15.84 1.43
CA HIS A 103 3.67 16.63 0.39
C HIS A 103 2.81 16.92 -0.84
N HIS A 104 1.81 16.09 -1.14
CA HIS A 104 0.99 16.25 -2.35
C HIS A 104 -0.37 15.58 -2.19
N GLY A 105 -1.45 16.33 -2.37
CA GLY A 105 -2.83 15.85 -2.21
C GLY A 105 -3.31 14.80 -3.22
N SER A 106 -2.41 14.26 -4.05
CA SER A 106 -2.67 13.11 -4.93
C SER A 106 -2.02 11.82 -4.44
N ILE A 107 -1.10 11.88 -3.48
CA ILE A 107 -0.34 10.72 -3.01
C ILE A 107 -1.12 10.03 -1.89
N GLY A 108 -1.58 8.82 -2.19
CA GLY A 108 -2.20 7.92 -1.22
C GLY A 108 -1.27 6.80 -0.80
N TRP A 109 -1.40 6.35 0.44
CA TRP A 109 -0.69 5.19 0.95
C TRP A 109 -1.62 4.25 1.72
N VAL A 110 -1.28 2.95 1.70
CA VAL A 110 -1.96 1.88 2.43
C VAL A 110 -0.91 0.97 3.05
N ALA A 111 -1.04 0.63 4.32
CA ALA A 111 -0.10 -0.26 5.00
C ALA A 111 -0.82 -1.39 5.73
N LEU A 112 -0.15 -2.54 5.80
CA LEU A 112 -0.48 -3.63 6.73
C LEU A 112 0.62 -3.73 7.78
N THR A 113 0.22 -3.73 9.05
CA THR A 113 1.09 -3.95 10.19
C THR A 113 0.53 -5.02 11.10
N ARG A 114 1.37 -5.58 11.96
CA ARG A 114 0.89 -6.26 13.16
C ARG A 114 0.24 -5.25 14.09
N ASP A 115 -0.76 -5.69 14.84
CA ASP A 115 -1.43 -4.90 15.87
C ASP A 115 -0.66 -4.98 17.20
N ASP A 116 0.62 -4.58 17.15
CA ASP A 116 1.51 -4.49 18.30
C ASP A 116 1.90 -3.03 18.60
N ASP A 117 2.55 -2.80 19.74
CA ASP A 117 2.96 -1.44 20.16
C ASP A 117 3.93 -0.78 19.17
N GLY A 118 4.65 -1.58 18.38
CA GLY A 118 5.57 -1.11 17.35
C GLY A 118 4.91 -0.84 16.00
N SER A 119 3.65 -1.24 15.83
CA SER A 119 2.99 -1.36 14.52
C SER A 119 3.93 -2.00 13.50
N THR A 120 4.45 -3.19 13.83
CA THR A 120 5.46 -3.88 13.00
C THR A 120 4.97 -4.01 11.57
N LEU A 121 5.69 -3.39 10.63
CA LEU A 121 5.31 -3.36 9.23
C LEU A 121 5.37 -4.76 8.61
N GLU A 122 4.35 -5.14 7.84
CA GLU A 122 4.35 -6.30 6.96
C GLU A 122 4.57 -5.85 5.51
N TRP A 123 3.81 -4.85 5.05
CA TRP A 123 4.04 -4.15 3.79
C TRP A 123 3.40 -2.77 3.75
N LEU A 124 3.88 -1.92 2.83
CA LEU A 124 3.41 -0.55 2.57
C LEU A 124 3.29 -0.33 1.06
N ALA A 125 2.11 0.09 0.61
CA ALA A 125 1.85 0.54 -0.75
C ALA A 125 1.75 2.07 -0.78
N VAL A 126 2.46 2.70 -1.70
CA VAL A 126 2.41 4.15 -1.97
C VAL A 126 2.14 4.35 -3.45
N SER A 127 1.20 5.23 -3.79
CA SER A 127 0.97 5.61 -5.17
C SER A 127 0.74 7.10 -5.32
N SER A 128 1.49 7.70 -6.25
CA SER A 128 1.44 9.13 -6.55
C SER A 128 0.17 9.56 -7.29
N TRP A 129 -0.61 8.59 -7.77
CA TRP A 129 -1.75 8.77 -8.67
C TRP A 129 -3.07 8.22 -8.11
N SER A 130 -3.04 7.58 -6.95
CA SER A 130 -4.22 6.95 -6.33
C SER A 130 -5.28 7.98 -5.90
N ASN A 131 -4.85 9.20 -5.57
CA ASN A 131 -5.51 10.10 -4.63
C ASN A 131 -5.55 9.48 -3.21
N PRO A 132 -5.55 10.30 -2.14
CA PRO A 132 -5.54 9.79 -0.77
C PRO A 132 -6.60 8.73 -0.50
N PHE A 133 -6.30 7.80 0.41
CA PHE A 133 -7.24 6.77 0.83
C PHE A 133 -8.00 7.22 2.07
N ARG A 134 -9.33 7.29 1.97
CA ARG A 134 -10.22 7.82 3.02
C ARG A 134 -10.81 6.74 3.93
N ASP A 135 -10.79 5.49 3.49
CA ASP A 135 -11.35 4.35 4.20
C ASP A 135 -10.48 3.11 3.97
N VAL A 136 -10.47 2.22 4.95
CA VAL A 136 -9.79 0.93 4.87
C VAL A 136 -10.52 -0.11 5.70
N THR A 137 -10.63 -1.31 5.14
CA THR A 137 -11.09 -2.51 5.82
C THR A 137 -10.05 -3.61 5.67
N LEU A 138 -10.07 -4.54 6.61
CA LEU A 138 -9.13 -5.65 6.71
C LEU A 138 -9.93 -6.88 7.13
N ASP A 139 -9.72 -7.98 6.42
CA ASP A 139 -10.25 -9.29 6.75
C ASP A 139 -9.14 -10.37 6.70
N ASP A 140 -9.54 -11.64 6.70
CA ASP A 140 -8.61 -12.78 6.66
C ASP A 140 -7.80 -12.85 5.36
N THR A 141 -8.26 -12.21 4.29
CA THR A 141 -7.75 -12.40 2.92
C THR A 141 -7.13 -11.14 2.32
N SER A 142 -7.66 -9.96 2.66
CA SER A 142 -7.30 -8.74 1.96
C SER A 142 -7.39 -7.48 2.83
N VAL A 143 -6.62 -6.48 2.42
CA VAL A 143 -6.83 -5.07 2.80
C VAL A 143 -7.58 -4.42 1.65
N THR A 144 -8.74 -3.83 1.94
CA THR A 144 -9.53 -3.08 0.95
C THR A 144 -9.56 -1.61 1.34
N ALA A 145 -8.99 -0.75 0.50
CA ALA A 145 -8.91 0.70 0.73
C ALA A 145 -9.72 1.46 -0.33
N VAL A 146 -10.36 2.54 0.08
CA VAL A 146 -11.16 3.40 -0.82
C VAL A 146 -10.47 4.74 -1.00
N SER A 147 -10.11 5.08 -2.23
CA SER A 147 -9.52 6.38 -2.53
C SER A 147 -10.58 7.48 -2.56
N THR A 148 -10.16 8.72 -2.33
CA THR A 148 -11.02 9.91 -2.42
C THR A 148 -11.58 10.14 -3.83
N SER A 149 -10.96 9.55 -4.86
CA SER A 149 -11.51 9.53 -6.22
C SER A 149 -12.61 8.48 -6.44
N GLY A 150 -12.97 7.72 -5.41
CA GLY A 150 -14.02 6.69 -5.47
C GLY A 150 -13.57 5.39 -6.13
N ARG A 151 -12.27 5.06 -6.05
CA ARG A 151 -11.76 3.75 -6.50
C ARG A 151 -11.50 2.86 -5.30
N ILE A 152 -11.88 1.60 -5.41
CA ILE A 152 -11.63 0.55 -4.42
C ILE A 152 -10.37 -0.20 -4.83
N TRP A 153 -9.40 -0.28 -3.93
CA TRP A 153 -8.15 -1.01 -4.10
C TRP A 153 -8.14 -2.19 -3.14
N THR A 154 -8.18 -3.40 -3.66
CA THR A 154 -8.17 -4.64 -2.87
C THR A 154 -6.82 -5.32 -2.98
N PHE A 155 -6.02 -5.27 -1.92
CA PHE A 155 -4.70 -5.85 -1.79
C PHE A 155 -4.79 -7.23 -1.11
N PRO A 156 -4.46 -8.33 -1.80
CA PRO A 156 -4.30 -9.62 -1.12
C PRO A 156 -3.20 -9.55 -0.08
N ARG A 157 -3.44 -10.03 1.16
CA ARG A 157 -2.50 -9.86 2.28
C ARG A 157 -1.10 -10.40 2.00
N ASP A 158 -1.03 -11.58 1.38
CA ASP A 158 0.23 -12.28 1.08
C ASP A 158 0.85 -11.89 -0.28
N ALA A 159 0.12 -11.13 -1.10
CA ALA A 159 0.56 -10.74 -2.43
C ALA A 159 -0.04 -9.37 -2.82
N PRO A 160 0.27 -8.28 -2.08
CA PRO A 160 -0.32 -6.96 -2.28
C PRO A 160 -0.08 -6.41 -3.69
N GLN A 161 0.99 -6.83 -4.37
CA GLN A 161 1.29 -6.48 -5.77
C GLN A 161 0.29 -7.03 -6.79
N ARG A 162 -0.59 -7.95 -6.38
CA ARG A 162 -1.71 -8.44 -7.20
C ARG A 162 -3.01 -7.67 -6.91
N VAL A 163 -2.88 -6.41 -6.49
CA VAL A 163 -4.01 -5.53 -6.20
C VAL A 163 -5.00 -5.50 -7.36
N ARG A 164 -6.28 -5.38 -7.02
CA ARG A 164 -7.34 -5.11 -8.00
C ARG A 164 -7.92 -3.73 -7.72
N ILE A 165 -8.19 -3.00 -8.80
CA ILE A 165 -8.82 -1.68 -8.73
C ILE A 165 -10.19 -1.78 -9.39
N THR A 166 -11.22 -1.40 -8.66
CA THR A 166 -12.59 -1.29 -9.17
C THR A 166 -13.18 0.06 -8.82
N GLU A 167 -14.29 0.41 -9.43
CA GLU A 167 -15.06 1.58 -9.02
C GLU A 167 -15.81 1.30 -7.72
N ASP A 168 -15.94 2.33 -6.88
CA ASP A 168 -16.88 2.35 -5.77
C ASP A 168 -18.29 2.58 -6.33
N PRO A 169 -19.23 1.62 -6.23
CA PRO A 169 -20.58 1.78 -6.76
C PRO A 169 -21.37 2.90 -6.07
N ASP A 170 -20.94 3.36 -4.89
CA ASP A 170 -21.53 4.49 -4.17
C ASP A 170 -20.66 5.76 -4.28
N GLY A 171 -19.58 5.72 -5.06
CA GLY A 171 -18.66 6.82 -5.27
C GLY A 171 -19.26 7.97 -6.10
N PRO A 172 -18.69 9.18 -6.03
CA PRO A 172 -19.16 10.36 -6.76
C PRO A 172 -19.16 10.20 -8.30
N GLY A 173 -18.49 9.17 -8.83
CA GLY A 173 -18.47 8.81 -10.26
C GLY A 173 -19.50 7.76 -10.70
N ALA A 174 -20.11 7.00 -9.77
CA ALA A 174 -20.97 5.86 -10.09
C ALA A 174 -22.42 6.23 -10.45
N ARG A 175 -22.78 7.51 -10.33
CA ARG A 175 -24.08 8.05 -10.76
C ARG A 175 -23.90 9.02 -11.91
N ARG A 176 -23.78 8.52 -13.14
CA ARG A 176 -24.08 9.29 -14.35
C ARG A 176 -24.74 8.43 -15.41
#